data_AF-A0A379G916-F1
#
_entry.id   AF-A0A379G916-F1
#
_cell.length_a   1.000
_cell.length_b   1.000
_cell.length_c   1.000
_cell.angle_alpha   90.00
_cell.angle_beta   90.00
_cell.angle_gamma   90.00
#
_symmetry.space_group_name_H-M   'P 1'
#
loop_
_entity.id
_entity.type
_entity.pdbx_description
1 polymer ?
#
loop_
_entity_poly.entity_id
_entity_poly.type
_entity_poly.pdbx_seq_one_letter_code
_entity_poly.pdbx_strand_id
1 'polypeptide(L)'
;MGVITNKQNGNCRKITAGGYASIAFSDIYHSLPRQAKAPKQAFVEDIAALCCCSQQTVRMWIQGVQRPDALKQKMISEHLGVNADVLFPAKV
;
A
#
# COMPACT_ATOMS: atom_id res chain seq x y z
N MET A 1 -15.86 -34.34 22.73
CA MET A 1 -14.49 -34.70 22.31
C MET A 1 -13.85 -33.46 21.69
N GLY A 2 -13.21 -32.63 22.51
CA GLY A 2 -12.57 -31.39 22.06
C GLY A 2 -11.06 -31.54 22.10
N VAL A 3 -10.40 -31.27 20.97
CA VAL A 3 -8.95 -31.13 20.90
C VAL A 3 -8.63 -30.03 19.90
N ILE A 4 -8.27 -28.85 20.41
CA ILE A 4 -7.50 -27.87 19.64
C ILE A 4 -6.25 -27.62 20.46
N THR A 5 -5.19 -28.39 20.20
CA THR A 5 -3.86 -28.11 20.74
C THR A 5 -3.16 -27.11 19.82
N ASN A 6 -3.26 -25.81 20.12
CA ASN A 6 -2.34 -24.82 19.58
C ASN A 6 -1.20 -24.61 20.57
N LYS A 7 -0.07 -25.29 20.31
CA LYS A 7 1.19 -25.14 21.05
C LYS A 7 1.83 -23.80 20.66
N GLN A 8 1.42 -22.73 21.34
CA GLN A 8 2.19 -21.49 21.33
C GLN A 8 3.46 -21.73 22.14
N ASN A 9 4.59 -21.88 21.46
CA ASN A 9 5.91 -21.83 22.09
C ASN A 9 6.15 -20.40 22.61
N GLY A 10 5.66 -20.13 23.82
CA GLY A 10 5.99 -18.95 24.59
C GLY A 10 7.47 -19.00 24.96
N ASN A 11 8.28 -18.20 24.28
CA ASN A 11 9.58 -17.81 24.81
C ASN A 11 9.61 -16.28 24.95
N CYS A 12 8.82 -15.76 25.91
CA CYS A 12 9.01 -14.42 26.41
C CYS A 12 10.30 -14.41 27.26
N ARG A 13 11.43 -14.08 26.63
CA ARG A 13 12.68 -13.83 27.35
C ARG A 13 12.47 -12.62 28.25
N LYS A 14 12.55 -12.84 29.56
CA LYS A 14 12.50 -11.76 30.56
C LYS A 14 13.75 -10.90 30.38
N ILE A 15 13.57 -9.64 29.98
CA ILE A 15 14.67 -8.66 29.91
C ILE A 15 15.00 -8.27 31.35
N THR A 16 16.17 -8.68 31.85
CA THR A 16 16.70 -8.27 33.16
C THR A 16 17.40 -6.91 33.06
N ALA A 17 17.46 -6.16 34.16
CA ALA A 17 17.99 -4.79 34.22
C ALA A 17 19.42 -4.60 33.64
N GLY A 18 20.25 -5.65 33.60
CA GLY A 18 21.58 -5.65 32.97
C GLY A 18 21.60 -5.86 31.44
N GLY A 19 20.44 -6.02 30.78
CA GLY A 19 20.32 -6.22 29.33
C GLY A 19 19.96 -4.95 28.54
N TYR A 20 19.76 -3.81 29.23
CA TYR A 20 19.50 -2.51 28.60
C TYR A 20 20.77 -1.73 28.28
N ALA A 21 21.96 -2.31 28.50
CA ALA A 21 23.23 -1.71 28.12
C ALA A 21 23.35 -1.70 26.58
N SER A 22 22.93 -0.57 26.01
CA SER A 22 23.08 -0.13 24.62
C SER A 22 22.34 -0.90 23.52
N ILE A 23 21.00 -0.89 23.53
CA ILE A 23 20.30 -0.76 22.25
C ILE A 23 20.07 0.74 22.09
N ALA A 24 20.86 1.39 21.23
CA ALA A 24 20.66 2.80 20.97
C ALA A 24 19.24 3.00 20.42
N PHE A 25 18.62 4.14 20.71
CA PHE A 25 17.27 4.46 20.21
C PHE A 25 17.18 4.31 18.67
N SER A 26 18.26 4.63 17.97
CA SER A 26 18.44 4.40 16.53
C SER A 26 18.34 2.93 16.13
N ASP A 27 18.93 2.02 16.91
CA ASP A 27 18.95 0.58 16.60
C ASP A 27 17.55 -0.01 16.71
N ILE A 28 16.75 0.46 17.69
CA ILE A 28 15.33 0.11 17.79
C ILE A 28 14.59 0.58 16.54
N TYR A 29 14.79 1.83 16.11
CA TYR A 29 14.15 2.38 14.92
C TYR A 29 14.53 1.63 13.63
N HIS A 30 15.81 1.30 13.46
CA HIS A 30 16.30 0.54 12.29
C HIS A 30 15.92 -0.94 12.31
N SER A 31 15.63 -1.50 13.49
CA SER A 31 15.12 -2.87 13.63
C SER A 31 13.63 -3.01 13.27
N LEU A 32 12.91 -1.87 13.15
CA LEU A 32 11.51 -1.91 12.76
C LEU A 32 11.37 -2.54 11.37
N PRO A 33 10.36 -3.39 11.16
CA PRO A 33 10.14 -4.00 9.87
C PRO A 33 9.94 -2.90 8.83
N ARG A 34 10.57 -3.08 7.66
CA ARG A 34 10.38 -2.19 6.52
C ARG A 34 8.90 -2.10 6.23
N GLN A 35 8.34 -0.90 6.36
CA GLN A 35 6.92 -0.69 6.16
C GLN A 35 6.56 -1.00 4.70
N ALA A 36 5.41 -1.65 4.51
CA ALA A 36 4.84 -1.79 3.18
C ALA A 36 4.60 -0.40 2.58
N LYS A 37 4.67 -0.30 1.25
CA LYS A 37 4.35 0.95 0.55
C LYS A 37 2.97 1.44 1.01
N ALA A 38 2.84 2.74 1.26
CA ALA A 38 1.57 3.33 1.65
C ALA A 38 0.49 2.99 0.60
N PRO A 39 -0.74 2.63 1.00
CA PRO A 39 -1.76 2.15 0.06
C PRO A 39 -2.02 3.09 -1.13
N LYS A 40 -2.07 4.41 -0.88
CA LYS A 40 -2.23 5.42 -1.93
C LYS A 40 -1.05 5.46 -2.90
N GLN A 41 0.17 5.20 -2.42
CA GLN A 41 1.36 5.15 -3.25
C GLN A 41 1.36 3.89 -4.13
N ALA A 42 1.00 2.74 -3.54
CA ALA A 42 0.86 1.48 -4.28
C ALA A 42 -0.19 1.61 -5.40
N PHE A 43 -1.34 2.24 -5.12
CA PHE A 43 -2.37 2.51 -6.13
C PHE A 43 -1.85 3.36 -7.30
N VAL A 44 -1.16 4.46 -7.02
CA VAL A 44 -0.61 5.34 -8.07
C VAL A 44 0.43 4.61 -8.92
N GLU A 45 1.28 3.79 -8.30
CA GLU A 45 2.26 2.98 -9.01
C GLU A 45 1.64 1.92 -9.90
N ASP A 46 0.61 1.25 -9.41
CA ASP A 46 -0.13 0.20 -10.14
C ASP A 46 -0.82 0.77 -11.38
N ILE A 47 -1.56 1.88 -11.23
CA ILE A 47 -2.21 2.54 -12.37
C ILE A 47 -1.18 3.13 -13.36
N ALA A 48 -0.06 3.67 -12.86
CA ALA A 48 1.00 4.18 -13.72
C ALA A 48 1.64 3.07 -14.57
N ALA A 49 1.88 1.90 -13.96
CA ALA A 49 2.39 0.72 -14.64
C ALA A 49 1.38 0.19 -15.67
N LEU A 50 0.10 0.08 -15.28
CA LEU A 50 -1.00 -0.33 -16.15
C LEU A 50 -1.09 0.55 -17.41
N CYS A 51 -1.03 1.86 -17.25
CA CYS A 51 -1.20 2.81 -18.36
C CYS A 51 0.10 3.22 -19.06
N CYS A 52 1.24 2.62 -18.69
CA CYS A 52 2.58 2.97 -19.18
C CYS A 52 2.86 4.48 -19.15
N CYS A 53 2.51 5.14 -18.03
CA CYS A 53 2.66 6.58 -17.88
C CYS A 53 3.36 6.95 -16.56
N SER A 54 3.64 8.23 -16.36
CA SER A 54 4.27 8.68 -15.12
C SER A 54 3.28 8.66 -13.95
N GLN A 55 3.78 8.40 -12.73
CA GLN A 55 2.98 8.57 -11.51
C GLN A 55 2.41 9.99 -11.37
N GLN A 56 3.14 11.00 -11.86
CA GLN A 56 2.68 12.39 -11.83
C GLN A 56 1.42 12.58 -12.70
N THR A 57 1.35 11.92 -13.85
CA THR A 57 0.17 11.92 -14.72
C THR A 57 -1.05 11.36 -13.98
N VAL A 58 -0.89 10.24 -13.29
CA VAL A 58 -1.96 9.64 -12.48
C VAL A 58 -2.40 10.58 -11.36
N ARG A 59 -1.47 11.27 -10.68
CA ARG A 59 -1.81 12.27 -9.66
C ARG A 59 -2.60 13.45 -10.24
N MET A 60 -2.27 13.90 -11.46
CA MET A 60 -3.05 14.96 -12.14
C MET A 60 -4.48 14.51 -12.47
N TRP A 61 -4.70 13.23 -12.80
CA TRP A 61 -6.05 12.69 -12.97
C TRP A 61 -6.83 12.65 -11.66
N ILE A 62 -6.20 12.20 -10.57
CA ILE A 62 -6.81 12.19 -9.23
C ILE A 62 -7.20 13.61 -8.78
N GLN A 63 -6.38 14.61 -9.11
CA GLN A 63 -6.66 16.02 -8.84
C GLN A 63 -7.68 16.64 -9.80
N GLY A 64 -8.07 15.95 -10.87
CA GLY A 64 -8.99 16.46 -11.90
C GLY A 64 -8.39 17.52 -12.82
N VAL A 65 -7.07 17.71 -12.80
CA VAL A 65 -6.37 18.69 -13.66
C VAL A 65 -6.35 18.20 -15.12
N GLN A 66 -6.16 16.89 -15.29
CA GLN A 66 -6.13 16.25 -16.61
C GLN A 66 -7.14 15.10 -16.64
N ARG A 67 -7.58 14.76 -17.85
CA ARG A 67 -8.42 13.59 -18.09
C ARG A 67 -7.62 12.53 -18.87
N PRO A 68 -7.61 11.26 -18.44
CA PRO A 68 -7.00 10.19 -19.22
C PRO A 68 -7.71 10.03 -20.58
N ASP A 69 -6.99 9.61 -21.61
CA ASP A 69 -7.58 9.30 -22.91
C ASP A 69 -8.50 8.06 -22.85
N ALA A 70 -9.28 7.82 -23.91
CA ALA A 70 -10.29 6.77 -23.94
C ALA A 70 -9.71 5.36 -23.71
N LEU A 71 -8.51 5.07 -24.23
CA LEU A 71 -7.87 3.77 -24.04
C LEU A 71 -7.50 3.57 -22.57
N LYS A 72 -6.91 4.59 -21.94
CA LYS A 72 -6.56 4.55 -20.51
C LYS A 72 -7.79 4.46 -19.61
N GLN A 73 -8.87 5.18 -19.93
CA GLN A 73 -10.14 5.06 -19.21
C GLN A 73 -10.67 3.61 -19.25
N LYS A 74 -10.62 2.97 -20.42
CA LYS A 74 -11.00 1.56 -20.57
C LYS A 74 -10.11 0.63 -19.73
N MET A 75 -8.79 0.75 -19.83
CA MET A 75 -7.85 -0.09 -19.06
C MET A 75 -8.08 0.03 -17.54
N ILE A 76 -8.27 1.26 -17.04
CA ILE A 76 -8.53 1.51 -15.62
C ILE A 76 -9.90 0.93 -15.22
N SER A 77 -10.92 1.04 -16.06
CA SER A 77 -12.25 0.47 -15.79
C SER A 77 -12.22 -1.05 -15.66
N GLU A 78 -11.49 -1.73 -16.54
CA GLU A 78 -11.33 -3.19 -16.53
C GLU A 78 -10.52 -3.63 -15.31
N HIS A 79 -9.46 -2.92 -14.97
CA HIS A 79 -8.61 -3.21 -13.81
C HIS A 79 -9.34 -3.04 -12.48
N LEU A 80 -10.21 -2.02 -12.36
CA LEU A 80 -10.95 -1.73 -11.14
C LEU A 80 -12.33 -2.42 -11.07
N GLY A 81 -12.81 -2.98 -12.18
CA GLY A 81 -14.15 -3.57 -12.27
C GLY A 81 -15.29 -2.54 -12.14
N VAL A 82 -15.06 -1.29 -12.54
CA VAL A 82 -16.04 -0.19 -12.45
C VAL A 82 -16.18 0.47 -13.81
N ASN A 83 -17.42 0.71 -14.27
CA ASN A 83 -17.69 1.35 -15.57
C ASN A 83 -16.95 2.68 -15.75
N ALA A 84 -16.41 2.91 -16.96
CA ALA A 84 -15.62 4.10 -17.27
C ALA A 84 -16.42 5.40 -17.09
N ASP A 85 -17.72 5.41 -17.40
CA ASP A 85 -18.59 6.58 -17.23
C ASP A 85 -18.79 6.96 -15.75
N VAL A 86 -18.70 5.98 -14.84
CA VAL A 86 -18.78 6.18 -13.39
C VAL A 86 -17.45 6.70 -12.85
N LEU A 87 -16.32 6.14 -13.30
CA LEU A 87 -14.98 6.57 -12.89
C LEU A 87 -14.62 7.95 -13.44
N PHE A 88 -15.08 8.27 -14.64
CA PHE A 88 -14.73 9.47 -15.38
C PHE A 88 -16.01 10.15 -15.92
N PRO A 89 -16.84 10.76 -15.07
CA PRO A 89 -18.08 11.39 -15.50
C PRO A 89 -17.81 12.50 -16.53
N ALA A 90 -18.74 12.67 -17.50
CA ALA A 90 -18.74 13.84 -18.36
C ALA A 90 -18.97 15.09 -17.48
N LYS A 91 -18.26 16.18 -17.77
CA LYS A 91 -18.56 17.45 -17.10
C LYS A 91 -19.98 17.86 -17.50
N VAL A 92 -20.84 18.03 -16.51
CA VAL A 92 -22.14 18.70 -16.64
C VAL A 92 -21.92 20.19 -16.81
#